data_AF-G5LXP9-F1
#
_entry.id   AF-G5LXP9-F1
#
_cell.length_a   1.000
_cell.length_b   1.000
_cell.length_c   1.000
_cell.angle_alpha   90.00
_cell.angle_beta   90.00
_cell.angle_gamma   90.00
#
_symmetry.space_group_name_H-M   'P 1'
#
loop_
_entity.id
_entity.type
_entity.pdbx_description
1 polymer ?
#
loop_
_entity_poly.entity_id
_entity_poly.type
_entity_poly.pdbx_seq_one_letter_code
_entity_poly.pdbx_strand_id
1 'polypeptide(L)' 'MQRRAGHFMPPDLLQSQFDALERPCADEHDIARIDVNHDIEHVTEQCRLAVQAFRQALSAS' A
#
# COMPACT_ATOMS: atom_id res chain seq x y z
N MET A 1 -15.74 -2.55 0.65
CA MET A 1 -15.84 -1.61 -0.49
C MET A 1 -17.27 -1.05 -0.62
N GLN A 2 -17.80 -0.37 0.40
CA GLN A 2 -19.20 0.11 0.41
C GLN A 2 -19.33 1.64 0.52
N ARG A 3 -18.21 2.36 0.71
CA ARG A 3 -18.20 3.79 1.04
C ARG A 3 -17.92 4.72 -0.14
N ARG A 4 -17.62 4.17 -1.33
CA ARG A 4 -17.44 4.96 -2.56
C ARG A 4 -18.71 4.86 -3.41
N ALA A 5 -19.47 5.95 -3.48
CA ALA A 5 -20.61 6.06 -4.39
C ALA A 5 -20.11 6.22 -5.85
N GLY A 6 -20.73 5.51 -6.79
CA GLY A 6 -20.45 5.64 -8.23
C GLY A 6 -19.45 4.67 -8.84
N HIS A 7 -18.73 3.87 -8.05
CA HIS A 7 -17.85 2.81 -8.54
C HIS A 7 -18.19 1.48 -7.86
N PHE A 8 -19.08 0.71 -8.48
CA PHE A 8 -19.34 -0.66 -8.07
C PHE A 8 -18.23 -1.56 -8.62
N MET A 9 -17.31 -1.97 -7.75
CA MET A 9 -16.35 -3.01 -8.10
C MET A 9 -17.04 -4.37 -7.94
N PRO A 10 -17.15 -5.21 -8.98
CA PRO A 10 -17.70 -6.54 -8.83
C PRO A 10 -16.93 -7.30 -7.74
N PRO A 11 -17.61 -8.01 -6.82
CA PRO A 11 -16.94 -8.77 -5.77
C PRO A 11 -15.93 -9.78 -6.33
N ASP A 12 -16.23 -10.38 -7.47
CA ASP A 12 -15.36 -11.35 -8.15
C ASP A 12 -14.03 -10.72 -8.62
N LEU A 13 -14.04 -9.42 -8.95
CA LEU A 13 -12.82 -8.70 -9.34
C LEU A 13 -11.92 -8.39 -8.13
N LEU A 14 -12.50 -8.21 -6.95
CA LEU A 14 -11.72 -8.08 -5.72
C LEU A 14 -11.05 -9.41 -5.37
N GLN A 15 -11.79 -10.51 -5.49
CA GLN A 15 -11.27 -11.85 -5.26
C GLN A 15 -10.10 -12.17 -6.21
N SER A 16 -10.27 -11.92 -7.51
CA SER A 16 -9.20 -12.17 -8.48
C SER A 16 -7.95 -11.32 -8.22
N GLN A 17 -8.10 -10.11 -7.69
CA GLN A 17 -6.95 -9.29 -7.28
C GLN A 17 -6.21 -9.88 -6.08
N PHE A 18 -6.93 -10.45 -5.10
CA PHE A 18 -6.30 -11.16 -3.98
C PHE A 18 -5.62 -12.45 -4.43
N ASP A 19 -6.22 -13.19 -5.35
CA ASP A 19 -5.65 -14.45 -5.87
C ASP A 19 -4.37 -14.19 -6.67
N ALA A 20 -4.31 -13.06 -7.40
CA ALA A 20 -3.13 -12.64 -8.15
C ALA A 20 -2.07 -11.90 -7.30
N LEU A 21 -2.38 -11.53 -6.05
CA LEU A 21 -1.48 -10.74 -5.22
C LEU A 21 -0.40 -11.62 -4.59
N GLU A 22 0.84 -11.43 -5.05
CA GLU A 22 2.03 -11.99 -4.40
C GLU A 22 2.52 -11.02 -3.31
N ARG A 23 2.67 -11.53 -2.08
CA ARG A 23 3.15 -10.70 -0.97
C ARG A 23 4.67 -10.55 -1.05
N PRO A 24 5.19 -9.33 -0.83
CA PRO A 24 6.62 -9.12 -0.69
C PRO A 24 7.25 -10.04 0.36
N CYS A 25 8.34 -10.70 -0.02
CA CYS A 25 9.16 -11.55 0.81
C CYS A 25 10.04 -10.71 1.76
N ALA A 26 10.65 -11.38 2.75
CA ALA A 26 11.44 -10.70 3.80
C ALA A 26 12.79 -10.16 3.30
N ASP A 27 13.25 -10.63 2.15
CA ASP A 27 14.50 -10.26 1.47
C ASP A 27 14.34 -9.10 0.48
N GLU A 28 13.12 -8.64 0.25
CA GLU A 28 12.83 -7.43 -0.53
C GLU A 28 12.89 -6.18 0.37
N HIS A 29 14.05 -5.53 0.38
CA HIS A 29 14.37 -4.41 1.28
C HIS A 29 13.95 -3.04 0.74
N ASP A 30 13.51 -2.98 -0.50
CA ASP A 30 13.08 -1.78 -1.23
C ASP A 30 11.55 -1.56 -1.15
N ILE A 31 10.88 -2.24 -0.21
CA ILE A 31 9.42 -2.22 -0.06
C ILE A 31 9.01 -1.70 1.31
N ALA A 32 8.03 -0.78 1.33
CA ALA A 32 7.40 -0.27 2.54
C ALA A 32 5.95 -0.75 2.64
N ARG A 33 5.56 -1.29 3.80
CA ARG A 33 4.19 -1.75 4.06
C ARG A 33 3.39 -0.65 4.78
N ILE A 34 2.27 -0.25 4.19
CA ILE A 34 1.36 0.77 4.74
C ILE A 34 0.02 0.11 5.09
N ASP A 35 -0.50 0.35 6.30
CA ASP A 35 -1.81 -0.15 6.70
C ASP A 35 -2.92 0.80 6.21
N VAL A 36 -3.85 0.27 5.43
CA VAL A 36 -4.96 1.02 4.83
C VAL A 36 -6.17 1.15 5.76
N ASN A 37 -6.15 0.55 6.95
CA ASN A 37 -7.26 0.57 7.91
C ASN A 37 -7.34 1.85 8.76
N HIS A 38 -6.58 2.88 8.42
CA HIS A 38 -6.62 4.20 9.06
C HIS A 38 -7.35 5.24 8.20
N ASP A 39 -7.57 6.44 8.74
CA ASP A 39 -8.05 7.55 7.92
C ASP A 39 -7.00 7.99 6.88
N ILE A 40 -7.46 8.76 5.90
CA ILE A 40 -6.63 9.14 4.76
C ILE A 40 -5.42 9.98 5.17
N GLU A 41 -5.52 10.77 6.24
CA GLU A 41 -4.42 11.62 6.72
C GLU A 41 -3.31 10.77 7.30
N HIS A 42 -3.64 9.81 8.16
CA HIS A 42 -2.68 8.86 8.73
C HIS A 42 -2.02 8.00 7.64
N VAL A 43 -2.79 7.45 6.71
CA VAL A 43 -2.24 6.67 5.59
C VAL A 43 -1.29 7.52 4.75
N THR A 44 -1.65 8.77 4.46
CA THR A 44 -0.81 9.70 3.68
C THR A 44 0.49 10.00 4.42
N GLU A 45 0.43 10.19 5.73
CA GLU A 45 1.61 10.45 6.55
C GLU A 45 2.56 9.23 6.60
N GLN A 46 2.02 8.03 6.73
CA GLN A 46 2.81 6.79 6.65
C GLN A 46 3.52 6.67 5.29
N CYS A 47 2.83 6.96 4.18
CA CYS A 47 3.43 7.00 2.85
C CYS A 47 4.56 8.04 2.76
N ARG A 48 4.34 9.25 3.32
CA ARG A 48 5.33 10.33 3.32
C ARG A 48 6.61 9.92 4.05
N LEU A 49 6.47 9.30 5.22
CA LEU A 49 7.60 8.81 6.02
C LEU A 49 8.38 7.71 5.29
N ALA A 50 7.68 6.75 4.67
CA ALA A 50 8.30 5.68 3.89
C ALA A 50 9.15 6.23 2.73
N VAL A 51 8.61 7.17 1.95
CA VAL A 51 9.33 7.81 0.84
C VAL A 51 10.56 8.58 1.34
N GLN A 52 10.46 9.26 2.49
CA GLN A 52 11.60 9.94 3.09
C GLN A 52 12.72 8.97 3.51
N ALA A 53 12.36 7.85 4.14
CA ALA A 53 13.31 6.81 4.53
C ALA A 53 14.06 6.25 3.31
N PHE A 54 13.36 5.96 2.20
CA PHE A 54 14.01 5.49 0.97
C PHE A 54 14.97 6.52 0.39
N ARG A 55 14.59 7.80 0.36
CA ARG A 55 15.46 8.87 -0.12
C ARG A 55 16.73 9.02 0.73
N GLN A 56 16.61 8.85 2.05
CA GLN A 56 17.74 8.90 2.97
C GLN A 56 18.69 7.72 2.76
N ALA A 57 18.16 6.49 2.64
CA ALA A 57 18.95 5.29 2.38
C ALA A 57 19.74 5.39 1.05
N LEU A 58 19.10 5.92 0.00
CA LEU A 58 19.74 6.16 -1.31
C LEU A 58 20.82 7.24 -1.24
N SER A 59 20.66 8.28 -0.41
CA SER A 59 21.67 9.34 -0.27
C SER A 59 22.87 8.95 0.59
N ALA A 60 22.75 7.88 1.38
CA ALA A 60 23.79 7.37 2.27
C ALA A 60 24.64 6.26 1.63
N SER A 61 24.31 5.85 0.40
CA SER A 61 25.02 4.85 -0.40
C SER A 61 25.87 5.51 -1.48
#